data_AF-A0A960KI20-F1
#
_entry.id   AF-A0A960KI20-F1
#
_cell.length_a   1.000
_cell.length_b   1.000
_cell.length_c   1.000
_cell.angle_alpha   90.00
_cell.angle_beta   90.00
_cell.angle_gamma   90.00
#
_symmetry.space_group_name_H-M   'P 1'
#
loop_
_entity.id
_entity.type
_entity.pdbx_description
1 polymer ?
#
loop_
_entity_poly.entity_id
_entity_poly.type
_entity_poly.pdbx_seq_one_letter_code
_entity_poly.pdbx_strand_id
1 'polypeptide(L)' 'MFKLLGAVVALYAFYALSQGEVYAKSGMWGKQVSRDEQPISFWSTVVIYFVLAAFLMVFF' A
#
# COMPACT_ATOMS: atom_id res chain seq x y z
N MET A 1 -7.68 17.66 -4.65
CA MET A 1 -6.54 16.90 -5.20
C MET A 1 -6.16 15.71 -4.32
N PHE A 2 -5.97 15.89 -3.00
CA PHE A 2 -5.57 14.80 -2.08
C PHE A 2 -6.56 13.64 -1.99
N LYS A 3 -7.87 13.89 -2.09
CA LYS A 3 -8.89 12.83 -2.20
C LYS A 3 -8.69 11.90 -3.40
N LEU A 4 -8.23 12.43 -4.52
CA LEU A 4 -7.96 11.65 -5.74
C LEU A 4 -6.69 10.80 -5.53
N LEU A 5 -5.66 11.36 -4.90
CA LEU A 5 -4.50 10.57 -4.44
C LEU A 5 -4.90 9.47 -3.46
N GLY A 6 -5.74 9.79 -2.47
CA GLY A 6 -6.26 8.81 -1.50
C GLY A 6 -7.01 7.68 -2.19
N ALA A 7 -7.86 7.98 -3.17
CA ALA A 7 -8.57 6.98 -3.97
C ALA A 7 -7.60 6.09 -4.78
N VAL A 8 -6.57 6.68 -5.41
CA VAL A 8 -5.55 5.91 -6.14
C VAL A 8 -4.75 4.99 -5.21
N VAL A 9 -4.35 5.47 -4.03
CA VAL A 9 -3.64 4.66 -3.03
C VAL A 9 -4.53 3.54 -2.51
N ALA A 10 -5.82 3.80 -2.26
CA ALA A 10 -6.78 2.77 -1.86
C ALA A 10 -6.93 1.70 -2.94
N LEU A 11 -7.11 2.09 -4.20
CA LEU A 11 -7.18 1.16 -5.33
C LEU A 11 -5.92 0.32 -5.46
N TYR A 12 -4.75 0.94 -5.31
CA TYR A 12 -3.48 0.21 -5.32
C TYR A 12 -3.36 -0.78 -4.15
N ALA A 13 -3.78 -0.41 -2.94
CA ALA A 13 -3.77 -1.30 -1.79
C ALA A 13 -4.71 -2.51 -1.97
N PHE A 14 -5.89 -2.31 -2.59
CA PHE A 14 -6.79 -3.40 -2.97
C PHE A 14 -6.19 -4.29 -4.06
N TYR A 15 -5.56 -3.71 -5.07
CA TYR A 15 -4.87 -4.46 -6.11
C TYR A 15 -3.75 -5.33 -5.51
N ALA A 16 -2.93 -4.77 -4.62
CA ALA A 16 -1.87 -5.49 -3.92
C ALA A 16 -2.41 -6.64 -3.04
N LEU A 17 -3.55 -6.44 -2.38
CA LEU A 17 -4.26 -7.49 -1.65
C LEU A 17 -4.69 -8.63 -2.57
N SER A 18 -5.22 -8.32 -3.76
CA SER A 18 -5.70 -9.31 -4.72
C SER A 18 -4.57 -10.14 -5.35
N GLN A 19 -3.42 -9.52 -5.63
CA GLN A 19 -2.25 -10.21 -6.17
C GLN A 19 -1.43 -10.92 -5.08
N GLY A 20 -1.57 -10.51 -3.82
CA GLY A 20 -0.69 -10.96 -2.75
C GLY A 20 0.73 -10.39 -2.85
N GLU A 21 0.91 -9.30 -3.60
CA GLU A 21 2.21 -8.66 -3.82
C GLU A 21 2.10 -7.14 -3.73
N VAL A 22 3.05 -6.51 -3.04
CA VAL A 22 3.10 -5.05 -2.87
C VAL A 22 4.50 -4.52 -3.14
N TYR A 23 4.61 -3.38 -3.81
CA TYR A 23 5.89 -2.68 -3.91
C TYR A 23 6.12 -1.83 -2.67
N ALA A 24 7.11 -2.22 -1.88
CA ALA A 24 7.57 -1.44 -0.74
C ALA A 24 8.91 -0.79 -1.08
N LYS A 25 9.18 0.40 -0.55
CA LYS A 25 10.50 1.01 -0.67
C LYS A 25 11.51 0.20 0.17
N SER A 26 12.62 -0.21 -0.43
CA SER A 26 13.69 -0.95 0.25
C SER A 26 15.06 -0.44 -0.21
N GLY A 27 15.70 0.39 0.63
CA GLY A 27 16.99 1.01 0.31
C GLY A 27 16.87 2.07 -0.77
N MET A 28 17.72 1.99 -1.80
CA MET A 28 17.77 2.96 -2.90
C MET A 28 16.67 2.74 -3.96
N TRP A 29 16.01 1.57 -3.95
CA TRP A 29 15.00 1.16 -4.93
C TRP A 29 13.72 0.63 -4.26
N GLY A 30 12.71 0.31 -5.06
CA GLY A 30 11.56 -0.47 -4.62
C GLY A 30 11.88 -1.97 -4.61
N LYS A 31 11.36 -2.70 -3.62
CA LYS A 31 11.36 -4.16 -3.58
C LYS A 31 9.91 -4.64 -3.61
N GLN A 32 9.67 -5.66 -4.43
CA GLN A 32 8.40 -6.38 -4.42
C GLN A 32 8.38 -7.30 -3.20
N VAL A 33 7.32 -7.19 -2.40
CA VAL A 33 7.10 -7.97 -1.19
C VAL A 33 5.90 -8.84 -1.45
N SER A 34 6.09 -10.16 -1.56
CA SER A 34 4.99 -11.11 -1.64
C SER A 34 4.50 -11.51 -0.25
N ARG A 35 3.21 -11.83 -0.17
CA ARG A 35 2.56 -12.36 1.02
C ARG A 35 3.14 -13.71 1.45
N ASP A 36 3.60 -14.51 0.50
CA ASP A 36 4.08 -15.88 0.76
C ASP A 36 5.54 -15.90 1.24
N GLU A 37 6.38 -14.99 0.73
CA GLU A 37 7.78 -14.90 1.15
C GLU A 37 7.95 -14.13 2.46
N GLN A 38 7.24 -13.00 2.59
CA GLN A 38 7.43 -12.04 3.68
C GLN A 38 6.08 -11.52 4.20
N PRO A 39 5.27 -12.38 4.86
CA PRO A 39 3.89 -12.05 5.24
C PRO A 39 3.81 -10.83 6.16
N ILE A 40 4.71 -10.70 7.14
CA ILE A 40 4.70 -9.58 8.09
C ILE A 40 4.95 -8.24 7.37
N SER A 41 5.95 -8.19 6.47
CA SER A 41 6.28 -6.99 5.70
C SER A 41 5.19 -6.64 4.69
N PHE A 42 4.56 -7.64 4.08
CA PHE A 42 3.42 -7.46 3.18
C PHE A 42 2.25 -6.79 3.93
N TRP A 43 1.77 -7.43 5.01
CA TRP A 43 0.62 -6.93 5.77
C TRP A 43 0.89 -5.55 6.38
N SER A 44 2.09 -5.32 6.92
CA SER A 44 2.47 -4.00 7.45
C SER A 44 2.40 -2.91 6.37
N THR A 45 2.94 -3.18 5.17
CA THR A 45 2.94 -2.21 4.07
C THR A 45 1.52 -1.92 3.58
N VAL A 46 0.71 -2.97 3.40
CA VAL A 46 -0.69 -2.84 2.99
C VAL A 46 -1.50 -2.02 4.00
N VAL A 47 -1.36 -2.30 5.30
CA VAL A 47 -2.03 -1.54 6.36
C VAL A 47 -1.64 -0.06 6.31
N ILE A 48 -0.34 0.24 6.15
CA ILE A 48 0.13 1.62 6.03
C ILE A 48 -0.50 2.34 4.83
N TYR A 49 -0.63 1.66 3.68
CA TYR A 49 -1.26 2.25 2.49
C TYR A 49 -2.76 2.49 2.69
N PHE A 50 -3.48 1.59 3.36
CA PHE A 50 -4.87 1.84 3.72
C PHE A 50 -5.04 3.01 4.69
N VAL A 51 -4.19 3.09 5.72
CA VAL A 51 -4.21 4.21 6.68
C VAL A 51 -3.91 5.52 5.97
N LEU A 52 -2.91 5.56 5.09
CA LEU A 52 -2.56 6.74 4.31
C LEU A 52 -3.71 7.16 3.39
N ALA A 53 -4.34 6.22 2.70
CA ALA A 53 -5.49 6.49 1.84
C ALA A 53 -6.66 7.07 2.62
N ALA A 54 -6.99 6.48 3.78
CA ALA A 54 -8.02 6.99 4.68
C ALA A 54 -7.68 8.40 5.17
N PHE A 55 -6.42 8.64 5.56
CA PHE A 55 -5.97 9.94 6.04
C PHE A 55 -6.11 11.03 4.96
N LEU A 56 -5.71 10.72 3.73
CA LEU A 56 -5.85 11.60 2.56
C LEU A 56 -7.30 11.90 2.19
N MET A 57 -8.24 11.00 2.49
CA MET A 57 -9.66 11.20 2.19
C MET A 57 -10.43 11.93 3.30
N VAL A 58 -10.05 11.72 4.57
CA VAL A 58 -10.77 12.25 5.74
C VAL A 58 -10.24 13.63 6.15
N PHE A 59 -8.92 13.84 6.13
CA PHE A 59 -8.29 15.05 6.67
C PHE A 59 -7.96 16.13 5.63
N PHE A 60 -7.99 15.80 4.34
CA PHE A 60 -7.68 16.70 3.21
C PHE A 60 -8.80 16.72 2.16
#